data_AF-A0A1M6TC26-F1
#
_entry.id   AF-A0A1M6TC26-F1
#
_cell.length_a   1.000
_cell.length_b   1.000
_cell.length_c   1.000
_cell.angle_alpha   90.00
_cell.angle_beta   90.00
_cell.angle_gamma   90.00
#
_symmetry.space_group_name_H-M   'P 1'
#
loop_
_entity.id
_entity.type
_entity.pdbx_description
1 polymer ?
#
loop_
_entity_poly.entity_id
_entity_poly.type
_entity_poly.pdbx_seq_one_letter_code
_entity_poly.pdbx_strand_id
1 'polypeptide(L)'
;MATKEHSILIQASPEYLSELIVSGIREELKRIQLHFTEKSQNDELMTKKQVCNFLNCSSVSLWNWENKGMLAPVRLGRSIRYKKSDVEQFINRKTNK
;
A
#
# COMPACT_ATOMS: atom_id res chain seq x y z
N MET A 1 -46.40 3.71 -30.71
CA MET A 1 -46.06 4.07 -29.32
C MET A 1 -44.65 4.60 -29.31
N ALA A 2 -44.45 5.92 -29.21
CA ALA A 2 -43.13 6.55 -29.22
C ALA A 2 -42.69 6.85 -27.78
N THR A 3 -41.59 6.25 -27.36
CA THR A 3 -40.94 6.47 -26.06
C THR A 3 -40.39 7.90 -26.00
N LYS A 4 -40.90 8.70 -25.06
CA LYS A 4 -40.41 10.05 -24.79
C LYS A 4 -39.04 9.96 -24.11
N GLU A 5 -38.00 10.31 -24.86
CA GLU A 5 -36.68 10.66 -24.33
C GLU A 5 -36.85 11.90 -23.43
N HIS A 6 -36.83 11.72 -22.12
CA HIS A 6 -36.80 12.83 -21.17
C HIS A 6 -35.37 13.42 -21.14
N SER A 7 -35.05 14.23 -22.15
CA SER A 7 -33.82 15.01 -22.18
C SER A 7 -33.89 16.13 -21.13
N ILE A 8 -33.34 15.87 -19.95
CA ILE A 8 -33.15 16.89 -18.91
C ILE A 8 -32.00 17.79 -19.37
N LEU A 9 -32.32 18.98 -19.88
CA LEU A 9 -31.35 20.02 -20.17
C LEU A 9 -30.91 20.66 -18.85
N ILE A 10 -29.80 20.17 -18.30
CA ILE A 10 -29.15 20.79 -17.14
C ILE A 10 -28.49 22.07 -17.66
N GLN A 11 -29.05 23.24 -17.35
CA GLN A 11 -28.33 24.50 -17.48
C GLN A 11 -27.27 24.58 -16.39
N ALA A 12 -26.20 23.81 -16.57
CA ALA A 12 -25.00 23.95 -15.76
C ALA A 12 -24.25 25.18 -16.26
N SER A 13 -23.91 26.11 -15.36
CA SER A 13 -22.96 27.15 -15.72
C SER A 13 -21.63 26.48 -16.11
N PRO A 14 -20.88 27.01 -17.09
CA PRO A 14 -19.58 26.47 -17.47
C PRO A 14 -18.63 26.30 -16.27
N GLU A 15 -18.76 27.16 -15.26
CA GLU A 15 -18.00 27.14 -14.00
C GLU A 15 -18.41 25.96 -13.10
N TYR A 16 -19.71 25.66 -13.01
CA TYR A 16 -20.18 24.51 -12.24
C TYR A 16 -19.73 23.19 -12.90
N LEU A 17 -19.82 23.12 -14.23
CA LEU A 17 -19.35 21.95 -14.97
C LEU A 17 -17.84 21.75 -14.80
N SER A 18 -17.04 22.82 -14.87
CA SER A 18 -15.59 22.72 -14.68
C SER A 18 -15.24 22.26 -13.26
N GLU A 19 -15.93 22.73 -12.23
CA GLU A 19 -15.71 22.30 -10.85
C GLU A 19 -16.08 20.81 -10.64
N LEU A 20 -17.18 20.36 -11.24
CA LEU A 20 -17.57 18.94 -11.20
C LEU A 20 -16.53 18.04 -11.88
N ILE A 21 -16.01 18.46 -13.05
CA ILE A 21 -14.98 17.71 -13.75
C ILE A 21 -13.68 17.67 -12.93
N VAL A 22 -13.25 18.82 -12.39
CA VAL A 22 -12.02 18.91 -11.59
C VAL A 22 -12.14 18.10 -10.30
N SER A 23 -13.29 18.14 -9.62
CA SER A 23 -13.51 17.34 -8.41
C SER A 23 -13.51 15.84 -8.70
N GLY A 24 -14.21 15.40 -9.76
CA GLY A 24 -14.19 14.00 -10.20
C GLY A 24 -12.79 13.51 -10.54
N ILE A 25 -12.00 14.29 -11.29
CA ILE A 25 -10.62 13.94 -11.63
C ILE A 25 -9.73 13.87 -10.37
N ARG A 26 -9.86 14.84 -9.44
CA ARG A 26 -9.08 14.82 -8.19
C ARG A 26 -9.38 13.59 -7.35
N GLU A 27 -10.63 13.19 -7.25
CA GLU A 27 -11.01 11.98 -6.52
C GLU A 27 -10.43 10.71 -7.16
N GLU A 28 -10.49 10.59 -8.49
CA GLU A 28 -9.89 9.45 -9.18
C GLU A 28 -8.37 9.42 -9.04
N LEU A 29 -7.70 10.56 -9.17
CA LEU A 29 -6.25 10.65 -8.94
C LEU A 29 -5.88 10.23 -7.51
N LYS A 30 -6.68 10.64 -6.51
CA LYS A 30 -6.48 10.23 -5.11
C LYS A 30 -6.65 8.72 -4.93
N ARG A 31 -7.67 8.11 -5.56
CA ARG A 31 -7.88 6.65 -5.55
C ARG A 31 -6.69 5.91 -6.18
N ILE A 32 -6.21 6.38 -7.32
CA ILE A 32 -5.06 5.78 -8.02
C ILE A 32 -3.80 5.88 -7.14
N GLN A 33 -3.53 7.06 -6.56
CA GLN A 33 -2.35 7.25 -5.72
C GLN A 33 -2.33 6.30 -4.51
N LEU A 34 -3.47 6.13 -3.81
CA LEU A 34 -3.58 5.18 -2.70
C LEU A 34 -3.20 3.76 -3.13
N HIS A 35 -3.75 3.29 -4.25
CA HIS A 35 -3.47 1.95 -4.78
C HIS A 35 -1.99 1.74 -5.17
N PHE A 36 -1.31 2.74 -5.72
CA PHE A 36 0.11 2.64 -6.06
C PHE A 36 1.03 2.66 -4.84
N THR A 37 0.64 3.39 -3.80
CA THR A 37 1.42 3.48 -2.56
C THR A 37 1.42 2.14 -1.82
N GLU A 38 0.28 1.46 -1.77
CA GLU A 38 0.16 0.13 -1.16
C GLU A 38 1.00 -0.93 -1.89
N LYS A 39 1.01 -0.94 -3.23
CA LYS A 39 1.80 -1.93 -3.98
C LYS A 39 3.30 -1.69 -3.90
N SER A 40 3.74 -0.43 -4.00
CA SER A 40 5.17 -0.11 -4.08
C SER A 40 5.91 -0.29 -2.76
N GLN A 41 5.23 -0.14 -1.61
CA GLN A 41 5.86 -0.36 -0.30
C GLN A 41 6.08 -1.85 0.02
N ASN A 42 5.24 -2.74 -0.54
CA ASN A 42 5.29 -4.16 -0.20
C ASN A 42 6.46 -4.94 -0.84
N ASP A 43 7.07 -4.40 -1.90
CA ASP A 43 8.17 -5.03 -2.65
C ASP A 43 9.58 -4.58 -2.21
N GLU A 44 9.66 -3.64 -1.27
CA GLU A 44 10.96 -3.17 -0.77
C GLU A 44 11.69 -4.30 -0.02
N LEU A 45 12.87 -4.68 -0.52
CA LEU A 45 13.72 -5.69 0.11
C LEU A 45 14.73 -5.05 1.05
N MET A 46 14.58 -5.31 2.34
CA MET A 46 15.44 -4.81 3.39
C MET A 46 16.56 -5.81 3.71
N THR A 47 17.75 -5.28 4.00
CA THR A 47 18.86 -6.07 4.55
C THR A 47 18.63 -6.38 6.03
N LYS A 48 19.32 -7.41 6.54
CA LYS A 48 19.28 -7.75 7.97
C LYS A 48 19.50 -6.55 8.90
N LYS A 49 20.47 -5.68 8.58
CA LYS A 49 20.76 -4.46 9.35
C LYS A 49 19.60 -3.47 9.34
N GLN A 50 18.99 -3.25 8.19
CA GLN A 50 17.84 -2.35 8.06
C GLN A 50 16.64 -2.86 8.86
N VAL A 51 16.37 -4.17 8.82
CA VAL A 51 15.28 -4.77 9.62
C VAL A 51 15.52 -4.61 11.11
N CYS A 52 16.75 -4.88 11.59
CA CYS A 52 17.11 -4.65 12.99
C CYS A 52 16.89 -3.20 13.40
N ASN A 53 17.28 -2.23 12.56
CA ASN A 53 17.08 -0.81 12.84
C ASN A 53 15.59 -0.44 12.84
N PHE A 54 14.82 -0.99 11.90
CA PHE A 54 13.38 -0.71 11.77
C PHE A 54 12.57 -1.24 12.95
N LEU A 55 12.88 -2.46 13.41
CA LEU A 55 12.24 -3.09 14.57
C LEU A 55 12.89 -2.69 15.91
N ASN A 56 13.96 -1.89 15.87
CA ASN A 56 14.80 -1.56 17.02
C ASN A 56 15.18 -2.79 17.85
N CYS A 57 15.68 -3.84 17.19
CA CYS A 57 16.01 -5.13 17.81
C CYS A 57 17.45 -5.58 17.52
N SER A 58 17.97 -6.50 18.33
CA SER A 58 19.27 -7.10 18.09
C SER A 58 19.24 -8.12 16.95
N SER A 59 20.40 -8.37 16.34
CA SER A 59 20.57 -9.39 15.29
C SER A 59 20.27 -10.82 15.77
N VAL A 60 20.39 -11.06 17.09
CA VAL A 60 20.08 -12.34 17.74
C VAL A 60 18.56 -12.52 17.86
N SER A 61 17.83 -11.47 18.24
CA SER A 61 16.36 -11.51 18.27
C SER A 61 15.78 -11.82 16.90
N LEU A 62 16.30 -11.17 15.86
CA LEU A 62 15.89 -11.42 14.48
C LEU A 62 16.16 -12.87 14.06
N TRP A 63 17.33 -13.43 14.39
CA TRP A 63 17.64 -14.83 14.12
C TRP A 63 16.72 -15.81 14.87
N ASN A 64 16.36 -15.50 16.11
CA ASN A 64 15.39 -16.30 16.87
C ASN A 64 14.01 -16.30 16.21
N TRP A 65 13.59 -15.18 15.60
CA TRP A 65 12.33 -15.11 14.87
C TRP A 65 12.38 -15.88 13.54
N GLU A 66 13.51 -15.84 12.84
CA GLU A 66 13.75 -16.66 11.64
C GLU A 66 13.64 -18.15 11.95
N ASN A 67 14.32 -18.63 12.99
CA ASN A 67 14.29 -20.04 13.38
C ASN A 67 12.90 -20.50 13.84
N LYS A 68 12.11 -19.59 14.43
CA LYS A 68 10.72 -19.85 14.81
C LYS A 68 9.75 -19.76 13.63
N GLY A 69 10.23 -19.45 12.42
CA GLY A 69 9.39 -19.26 11.23
C GLY A 69 8.46 -18.04 11.31
N MET A 70 8.73 -17.10 12.21
CA MET A 70 7.90 -15.89 12.38
C MET A 70 8.19 -14.83 11.30
N LEU A 71 9.43 -14.79 10.81
CA LEU A 71 9.91 -13.89 9.78
C LEU A 71 10.65 -14.73 8.73
N ALA A 72 10.19 -14.70 7.49
CA ALA A 72 10.74 -15.52 6.41
C ALA A 72 11.81 -14.73 5.62
N PRO A 73 13.09 -15.14 5.64
CA PRO A 73 14.12 -14.50 4.83
C PRO A 73 14.02 -14.93 3.36
N VAL A 74 14.19 -13.97 2.46
CA VAL A 74 14.41 -14.19 1.03
C VAL A 74 15.92 -14.37 0.80
N ARG A 75 16.32 -15.59 0.41
CA ARG A 75 17.72 -15.92 0.09
C ARG A 75 18.02 -15.61 -1.38
N LEU A 76 18.93 -14.68 -1.60
CA LEU A 76 19.48 -14.31 -2.91
C LEU A 76 20.94 -14.79 -2.97
N GLY A 77 21.10 -16.10 -3.13
CA GLY A 77 22.40 -16.76 -3.02
C GLY A 77 23.00 -16.62 -1.62
N ARG A 78 24.10 -15.87 -1.51
CA ARG A 78 24.80 -15.60 -0.23
C ARG A 78 24.18 -14.43 0.54
N SER A 79 23.35 -13.61 -0.11
CA SER A 79 22.71 -12.45 0.52
C SER A 79 21.33 -12.83 1.05
N ILE A 80 21.00 -12.30 2.22
CA ILE A 80 19.69 -12.48 2.86
C ILE A 80 18.99 -11.13 2.88
N ARG A 81 17.76 -11.11 2.37
CA ARG A 81 16.87 -9.96 2.42
C ARG A 81 15.53 -10.34 3.04
N TYR A 82 14.77 -9.35 3.47
CA TYR A 82 13.43 -9.50 4.03
C TYR A 82 12.52 -8.56 3.27
N LYS A 83 11.32 -9.02 2.94
CA LYS A 83 10.32 -8.11 2.40
C LYS A 83 9.83 -7.21 3.53
N LYS A 84 9.77 -5.91 3.28
CA LYS A 84 9.24 -4.95 4.25
C LYS A 84 7.80 -5.28 4.65
N SER A 85 7.01 -5.75 3.70
CA SER A 85 5.66 -6.28 3.91
C SER A 85 5.57 -7.37 4.98
N ASP A 86 6.47 -8.35 4.94
CA ASP A 86 6.52 -9.42 5.94
C ASP A 86 6.88 -8.89 7.33
N VAL A 87 7.77 -7.89 7.39
CA VAL A 87 8.17 -7.22 8.64
C VAL A 87 7.01 -6.43 9.25
N GLU A 88 6.26 -5.69 8.42
CA GLU A 88 5.07 -4.95 8.87
C GLU A 88 3.95 -5.89 9.32
N GLN A 89 3.72 -7.00 8.60
CA GLN A 89 2.79 -8.04 9.03
C GLN A 89 3.19 -8.67 10.38
N PHE A 90 4.49 -8.86 10.62
CA PHE A 90 4.99 -9.36 11.90
C PHE A 90 4.63 -8.43 13.05
N ILE A 91 4.74 -7.11 12.87
CA ILE A 91 4.32 -6.11 13.86
C ILE A 91 2.81 -6.22 14.10
N ASN A 92 2.01 -6.22 13.03
CA ASN A 92 0.55 -6.29 13.13
C ASN A 92 0.06 -7.55 13.86
N ARG A 93 0.70 -8.70 13.64
CA ARG A 93 0.39 -9.96 14.37
C ARG A 93 0.69 -9.88 15.86
N LYS A 94 1.65 -9.05 16.29
CA LYS A 94 2.02 -8.87 17.70
C LYS A 94 1.11 -7.89 18.42
N THR A 95 0.63 -6.86 17.73
CA THR A 95 -0.28 -5.86 18.31
C THR A 95 -1.70 -6.39 18.52
N ASN A 96 -2.13 -7.37 17.70
CA ASN A 96 -3.48 -7.93 17.75
C ASN A 96 -3.63 -9.14 18.70
N LYS A 97 -2.74 -9.26 19.69
CA LYS A 97 -2.72 -10.34 20.68
C LYS A 97 -2.75 -9.76 22.09
#